data_AF-A0A0B1T2Z6-F1
#
_entry.id   AF-A0A0B1T2Z6-F1
#
_cell.length_a   1.000
_cell.length_b   1.000
_cell.length_c   1.000
_cell.angle_alpha   90.00
_cell.angle_beta   90.00
_cell.angle_gamma   90.00
#
_symmetry.space_group_name_H-M   'P 1'
#
loop_
_entity.id
_entity.type
_entity.pdbx_description
1 polymer ?
#
loop_
_entity_poly.entity_id
_entity_poly.type
_entity_poly.pdbx_seq_one_letter_code
_entity_poly.pdbx_strand_id
1 'polypeptide(L)' 'MIEIGHMRYVNVRNFRGKSLIDVREYYTDKASGELRPGKKGISLTKEQYQNFKAIMNEIDAKL' A
#
# COMPACT_ATOMS: atom_id res chain seq x y z
N MET A 1 -6.30 -6.41 -3.80
CA MET A 1 -5.26 -5.47 -4.25
C MET A 1 -5.88 -4.50 -5.22
N ILE A 2 -5.58 -3.21 -5.09
CA ILE A 2 -6.07 -2.13 -5.93
C ILE A 2 -4.83 -1.46 -6.54
N GLU A 3 -4.71 -1.44 -7.87
CA GLU A 3 -3.57 -0.82 -8.54
C GLU A 3 -3.69 0.72 -8.52
N ILE A 4 -2.59 1.41 -8.22
CA ILE A 4 -2.48 2.87 -8.22
C ILE A 4 -1.43 3.39 -9.22
N GLY A 5 -0.98 2.52 -10.13
CA GLY A 5 -0.07 2.82 -11.24
C GLY A 5 1.36 2.32 -11.04
N HIS A 6 2.07 2.10 -12.16
CA HIS A 6 3.48 1.68 -12.21
C HIS A 6 3.82 0.49 -11.29
N MET A 7 2.99 -0.58 -11.32
CA MET A 7 3.13 -1.76 -10.47
C MET A 7 3.06 -1.46 -8.96
N ARG A 8 2.40 -0.37 -8.57
CA ARG A 8 2.11 -0.05 -7.16
C ARG A 8 0.68 -0.41 -6.83
N TYR A 9 0.51 -1.04 -5.68
CA TYR A 9 -0.78 -1.56 -5.23
C TYR A 9 -1.06 -1.14 -3.79
N VAL A 10 -2.34 -0.92 -3.51
CA VAL A 10 -2.90 -0.83 -2.17
C VAL A 10 -3.58 -2.15 -1.84
N ASN A 11 -3.29 -2.72 -0.68
CA ASN A 11 -3.90 -3.97 -0.23
C ASN A 11 -4.24 -3.94 1.26
N VAL A 12 -5.43 -4.39 1.63
CA VAL A 12 -5.78 -4.62 3.04
C VAL A 12 -5.51 -6.07 3.37
N ARG A 13 -4.55 -6.34 4.25
CA ARG A 13 -4.17 -7.69 4.67
C ARG A 13 -4.28 -7.88 6.17
N ASN A 14 -4.53 -9.11 6.61
CA ASN A 14 -4.45 -9.47 8.02
C ASN A 14 -3.06 -10.06 8.31
N PHE A 15 -2.35 -9.50 9.27
CA PHE A 15 -1.07 -10.01 9.74
C PHE A 15 -1.10 -10.12 11.26
N ARG A 16 -1.00 -11.37 11.77
CA ARG A 16 -1.03 -11.68 13.21
C ARG A 16 -2.25 -11.06 13.92
N GLY A 17 -3.43 -11.17 13.32
CA GLY A 17 -4.68 -10.66 13.87
C GLY A 17 -4.89 -9.15 13.70
N LYS A 18 -3.96 -8.43 13.08
CA LYS A 18 -4.08 -6.98 12.82
C LYS A 18 -4.30 -6.73 11.33
N SER A 19 -5.32 -5.91 11.02
CA SER A 19 -5.52 -5.41 9.67
C SER A 19 -4.50 -4.30 9.37
N LEU A 20 -3.77 -4.46 8.27
CA LEU A 20 -2.79 -3.52 7.76
C LEU A 20 -3.17 -3.10 6.34
N ILE A 21 -2.97 -1.82 6.03
CA ILE A 21 -3.13 -1.26 4.69
C ILE A 21 -1.74 -1.13 4.10
N ASP A 22 -1.36 -2.03 3.19
CA ASP A 22 -0.06 -2.01 2.52
C ASP A 22 -0.15 -1.21 1.22
N VAL A 23 0.73 -0.22 1.07
CA VAL A 23 0.94 0.56 -0.16
C VAL A 23 2.34 0.26 -0.64
N ARG A 24 2.49 -0.47 -1.76
CA ARG A 24 3.77 -1.08 -2.13
C ARG A 24 3.97 -1.23 -3.62
N GLU A 25 5.22 -1.04 -4.05
CA GLU A 25 5.71 -1.39 -5.39
C GLU A 25 5.98 -2.89 -5.47
N TYR A 26 5.44 -3.54 -6.50
CA TYR A 26 5.62 -4.96 -6.79
C TYR A 26 6.56 -5.13 -7.97
N TYR A 27 7.15 -6.32 -8.06
CA TYR A 27 7.92 -6.75 -9.22
C TYR A 27 7.42 -8.11 -9.68
N THR A 28 7.62 -8.42 -10.96
CA THR A 28 7.39 -9.75 -11.49
C THR A 28 8.63 -10.59 -11.23
N ASP A 29 8.47 -11.68 -10.48
CA ASP A 29 9.54 -12.64 -10.30
C ASP A 29 9.87 -13.31 -11.63
N LYS A 30 11.15 -13.29 -12.03
CA LYS A 30 11.56 -13.79 -13.35
C LYS A 30 11.50 -15.31 -13.47
N ALA A 31 11.57 -16.03 -12.36
CA ALA A 31 11.57 -17.48 -12.37
C ALA A 31 10.13 -18.03 -12.37
N SER A 32 9.24 -17.46 -11.54
CA SER A 32 7.86 -17.93 -11.44
C SER A 32 6.86 -17.14 -12.30
N GLY A 33 7.21 -15.94 -12.76
CA GLY A 33 6.27 -15.03 -13.43
C GLY A 33 5.26 -14.38 -12.46
N GLU A 34 5.36 -14.65 -11.16
CA GLU A 34 4.39 -14.16 -10.17
C GLU A 34 4.71 -12.74 -9.72
N LEU A 35 3.67 -11.97 -9.40
CA LEU A 35 3.81 -10.68 -8.74
C LEU A 35 4.24 -10.86 -7.28
N ARG A 36 5.38 -10.28 -6.92
CA ARG A 36 5.94 -10.29 -5.57
C ARG A 36 6.05 -8.87 -5.00
N PRO A 37 5.78 -8.69 -3.70
CA PRO A 37 5.95 -7.40 -3.05
C PRO A 37 7.44 -7.00 -3.00
N GLY A 38 7.76 -5.78 -3.44
CA GLY A 38 9.11 -5.23 -3.39
C GLY A 38 9.45 -4.55 -2.06
N LYS A 39 10.70 -4.07 -1.95
CA LYS A 39 11.17 -3.37 -0.75
C LYS A 39 10.54 -1.98 -0.56
N LYS A 40 10.18 -1.29 -1.66
CA LYS A 40 9.58 0.04 -1.63
C LYS A 40 8.10 -0.03 -1.28
N GLY A 41 7.74 0.38 -0.08
CA GLY A 41 6.34 0.45 0.36
C GLY A 41 6.20 0.53 1.86
N ILE A 42 5.00 0.85 2.32
CA ILE A 42 4.65 1.01 3.74
C ILE A 42 3.42 0.17 4.07
N SER A 43 3.43 -0.49 5.23
CA SER A 43 2.23 -1.08 5.83
C SER A 43 1.72 -0.12 6.90
N LEU A 44 0.59 0.51 6.65
CA LEU A 44 -0.08 1.39 7.61
C LEU A 44 -0.94 0.56 8.57
N THR A 45 -0.92 0.92 9.85
CA THR A 45 -1.94 0.46 10.79
C THR A 45 -3.28 1.11 10.47
N LYS A 46 -4.38 0.55 11.02
CA LYS A 46 -5.71 1.17 10.90
C LYS A 46 -5.70 2.64 11.34
N GLU A 47 -5.02 2.95 12.45
CA GLU A 47 -4.91 4.30 12.99
C GLU A 47 -4.16 5.25 12.06
N GLN A 48 -2.98 4.84 11.57
CA GLN A 48 -2.21 5.64 10.61
C GLN A 48 -3.01 5.93 9.34
N TYR A 49 -3.79 4.95 8.86
CA TYR A 49 -4.66 5.15 7.71
C TYR A 49 -5.82 6.13 7.99
N GLN A 50 -6.43 6.11 9.19
CA GLN A 50 -7.44 7.12 9.55
C GLN A 50 -6.84 8.52 9.60
N ASN A 51 -5.65 8.67 10.21
CA ASN A 51 -4.97 9.97 10.27
C ASN A 51 -4.59 10.47 8.87
N PHE A 52 -4.11 9.59 7.99
CA PHE A 52 -3.83 9.94 6.60
C PHE A 52 -5.08 10.45 5.87
N LYS A 53 -6.23 9.79 6.03
CA LYS A 53 -7.50 10.26 5.46
C LYS A 53 -7.92 11.62 6.01
N ALA A 54 -7.70 11.88 7.29
CA ALA A 54 -8.09 13.14 7.92
C ALA A 54 -7.35 14.35 7.33
N ILE A 55 -6.12 14.15 6.83
CA ILE A 55 -5.30 15.20 6.23
C ILE A 55 -5.36 15.23 4.69
N MET A 56 -6.24 14.45 4.03
CA MET A 56 -6.30 14.41 2.56
C MET A 56 -6.56 15.77 1.94
N ASN A 57 -7.49 16.55 2.50
CA ASN A 57 -7.76 17.91 2.01
C ASN A 57 -6.53 18.83 2.09
N GLU A 58 -5.70 18.68 3.13
CA GLU A 58 -4.46 19.47 3.26
C GLU A 58 -3.39 19.04 2.26
N ILE A 59 -3.36 17.75 1.90
CA ILE A 59 -2.49 17.24 0.84
C ILE A 59 -2.96 17.77 -0.51
N ASP A 60 -4.27 17.67 -0.80
CA ASP A 60 -4.87 18.11 -2.06
C ASP A 60 -4.66 19.60 -2.29
N ALA A 61 -4.72 20.42 -1.24
CA ALA A 61 -4.42 21.85 -1.31
C ALA A 61 -2.93 22.17 -1.62
N LYS A 62 -2.03 21.20 -1.52
CA LYS A 62 -0.59 21.34 -1.77
C LYS A 62 -0.12 20.69 -3.08
N LEU A 63 -0.98 19.97 -3.77
CA LEU A 63 -0.74 19.41 -5.11
C LEU A 63 -1.02 20.46 -6.19
#